data_AF-A0A7Y9W3F5-F1
#
_entry.id   AF-A0A7Y9W3F5-F1
#
_cell.length_a   1.000
_cell.length_b   1.000
_cell.length_c   1.000
_cell.angle_alpha   90.00
_cell.angle_beta   90.00
_cell.angle_gamma   90.00
#
_symmetry.space_group_name_H-M   'P 1'
#
loop_
_entity.id
_entity.type
_entity.pdbx_description
1 polymer ?
#
loop_
_entity_poly.entity_id
_entity_poly.type
_entity_poly.pdbx_seq_one_letter_code
_entity_poly.pdbx_strand_id
1 'polypeptide(L)' 'MEQHKTVILRLTEQEFERLNAERLGLVLLPVELKISNPAYVPPGQKQLYRGTATPSVIGSIEDRYEIVDIR' A
#
# COMPACT_ATOMS: atom_id res chain seq x y z
N MET A 1 4.68 19.05 13.45
CA MET A 1 3.65 18.25 12.75
C MET A 1 4.34 17.54 11.61
N GLU A 2 4.26 16.20 11.55
CA GLU A 2 4.86 15.44 10.45
C GLU A 2 4.11 15.73 9.14
N GLN A 3 4.85 15.92 8.05
CA GLN A 3 4.25 16.08 6.72
C GLN A 3 3.85 14.72 6.16
N HIS A 4 2.61 14.60 5.70
CA HIS A 4 2.17 13.39 5.01
C HIS A 4 2.93 13.19 3.70
N LYS A 5 3.24 11.93 3.42
CA LYS A 5 3.93 11.45 2.23
C LYS A 5 3.04 10.47 1.49
N THR A 6 3.13 10.50 0.17
CA THR A 6 2.51 9.48 -0.67
C THR A 6 3.44 8.29 -0.71
N VAL A 7 2.93 7.10 -0.37
CA VAL A 7 3.68 5.83 -0.40
C VAL A 7 3.02 4.88 -1.39
N ILE A 8 3.84 4.17 -2.17
CA ILE A 8 3.39 3.06 -3.02
C ILE A 8 3.92 1.77 -2.41
N LEU A 9 3.02 0.86 -2.07
CA LEU A 9 3.30 -0.45 -1.50
C LEU A 9 2.99 -1.55 -2.51
N ARG A 10 3.77 -2.63 -2.47
CA ARG A 10 3.48 -3.85 -3.23
C ARG A 10 2.97 -4.92 -2.27
N LEU A 11 1.67 -5.16 -2.30
CA LEU A 11 0.96 -5.99 -1.32
C LEU A 11 0.12 -7.06 -2.02
N THR A 12 0.00 -8.23 -1.41
CA THR A 12 -1.10 -9.17 -1.65
C THR A 12 -2.39 -8.65 -1.01
N GLU A 13 -3.52 -9.25 -1.37
CA GLU A 13 -4.81 -8.97 -0.74
C GLU A 13 -4.77 -9.19 0.79
N GLN A 14 -4.15 -10.29 1.25
CA GLN A 14 -4.02 -10.58 2.67
C GLN A 14 -3.14 -9.55 3.42
N GLU A 15 -2.05 -9.09 2.79
CA GLU A 15 -1.19 -8.04 3.35
C GLU A 15 -1.93 -6.70 3.43
N PHE A 16 -2.72 -6.36 2.41
CA PHE A 16 -3.58 -5.18 2.39
C PHE A 16 -4.63 -5.23 3.51
N GLU A 17 -5.36 -6.33 3.65
CA GLU A 17 -6.36 -6.49 4.71
C GLU A 17 -5.74 -6.40 6.10
N ARG A 18 -4.59 -7.06 6.31
CA ARG A 18 -3.84 -6.99 7.57
C ARG A 18 -3.42 -5.56 7.89
N LEU A 19 -2.84 -4.86 6.93
CA LEU A 19 -2.35 -3.50 7.11
C LEU A 19 -3.51 -2.51 7.37
N ASN A 20 -4.65 -2.70 6.70
CA ASN A 20 -5.85 -1.91 6.94
C ASN A 20 -6.46 -2.18 8.33
N ALA A 21 -6.37 -3.42 8.82
CA ALA A 21 -6.83 -3.80 10.16
C ALA A 21 -5.98 -3.18 11.28
N GLU A 22 -4.70 -2.86 11.03
CA GLU A 22 -3.80 -2.24 12.01
C GLU A 22 -4.14 -0.77 12.32
N ARG A 23 -5.03 -0.12 11.55
CA ARG A 23 -5.51 1.26 11.78
C ARG A 23 -4.39 2.29 11.99
N LEU A 24 -3.27 2.15 11.28
CA LEU A 24 -2.09 3.01 11.39
C LEU A 24 -2.28 4.44 10.83
N GLY A 25 -3.50 4.84 10.49
CA GLY A 25 -3.76 6.12 9.82
C GLY A 25 -3.30 6.17 8.36
N LEU A 26 -3.07 5.00 7.74
CA LEU A 26 -2.73 4.84 6.34
C LEU A 26 -4.00 4.45 5.56
N VAL A 27 -4.37 5.24 4.55
CA VAL A 27 -5.45 4.89 3.61
C VAL A 27 -4.84 4.34 2.34
N LEU A 28 -5.07 3.07 2.02
CA LEU A 28 -4.57 2.42 0.82
C LEU A 28 -5.66 2.27 -0.24
N LEU A 29 -5.34 2.67 -1.47
CA LEU A 29 -6.17 2.50 -2.65
C LEU A 29 -5.37 1.72 -3.70
N PRO A 30 -6.00 0.80 -4.45
CA PRO A 30 -5.34 0.13 -5.55
C PRO A 30 -4.80 1.19 -6.54
N VAL A 31 -3.56 1.04 -6.98
CA VAL A 31 -3.10 1.78 -8.14
C VAL A 31 -3.78 1.15 -9.34
N GLU A 32 -4.79 1.82 -9.89
CA GLU A 32 -5.37 1.45 -11.17
C GLU A 32 -4.28 1.55 -12.24
N LEU A 33 -3.57 0.44 -12.45
CA LEU A 33 -2.90 0.22 -13.72
C LEU A 33 -4.03 0.20 -14.74
N LYS A 34 -4.02 1.13 -15.69
CA LYS A 34 -4.87 1.08 -16.89
C LYS A 34 -4.49 -0.17 -17.69
N ILE A 35 -4.86 -1.33 -17.19
CA ILE A 35 -4.87 -2.55 -17.95
C ILE A 35 -6.23 -2.51 -18.63
N SER A 36 -6.23 -2.40 -19.96
CA SER A 36 -7.42 -2.36 -20.80
C SER A 36 -8.29 -3.64 -20.72
N ASN A 37 -8.05 -4.47 -19.71
CA ASN A 37 -8.81 -5.63 -19.30
C ASN A 37 -8.82 -5.66 -17.76
N PRO A 38 -9.98 -5.78 -17.10
CA PRO A 38 -10.03 -6.13 -15.69
C PRO A 38 -9.55 -7.59 -15.56
N ALA A 39 -8.23 -7.77 -15.59
CA ALA A 39 -7.63 -9.06 -15.37
C ALA A 39 -7.94 -9.44 -13.91
N TYR A 40 -8.74 -10.49 -13.75
CA TYR A 40 -8.88 -11.20 -12.48
C TYR A 40 -7.48 -11.39 -11.90
N VAL A 41 -7.15 -10.66 -10.83
CA VAL A 41 -5.89 -10.81 -10.13
C VAL A 41 -6.01 -12.06 -9.29
N PRO A 42 -5.22 -13.12 -9.54
CA PRO A 42 -5.31 -14.34 -8.77
C PRO A 42 -5.01 -14.06 -7.29
N PRO A 43 -5.68 -14.76 -6.36
CA PRO A 43 -5.38 -14.65 -4.94
C PRO A 43 -3.91 -14.96 -4.69
N GLY A 44 -3.23 -14.07 -3.96
CA GLY A 44 -1.79 -14.16 -3.68
C GLY A 44 -0.87 -13.44 -4.67
N GLN A 45 -1.39 -12.90 -5.78
CA GLN A 45 -0.58 -12.01 -6.62
C GLN A 45 -0.47 -10.64 -5.96
N LYS A 46 0.77 -10.13 -5.81
CA LYS A 46 0.99 -8.79 -5.29
C LYS A 46 0.57 -7.72 -6.30
N GLN A 47 -0.18 -6.74 -5.84
CA GLN A 47 -0.61 -5.55 -6.56
C GLN A 47 0.02 -4.30 -5.94
N LEU A 48 -0.03 -3.20 -6.69
CA LEU A 48 0.44 -1.90 -6.21
C LEU A 48 -0.72 -1.17 -5.53
N TYR A 49 -0.47 -0.68 -4.32
CA TYR A 49 -1.40 0.14 -3.56
C TYR A 49 -0.75 1.48 -3.25
N ARG A 50 -1.49 2.56 -3.46
CA ARG A 50 -1.08 3.91 -3.10
C ARG A 50 -1.75 4.30 -1.80
N GLY A 51 -0.99 4.87 -0.88
CA GLY A 51 -1.55 5.49 0.30
C GLY A 51 -0.83 6.75 0.74
N THR A 52 -1.38 7.38 1.77
CA THR A 52 -0.83 8.57 2.40
C THR A 52 -0.56 8.27 3.86
N ALA A 53 0.67 8.48 4.31
CA ALA A 53 1.11 8.19 5.68
C ALA A 53 2.09 9.25 6.19
N THR A 54 2.27 9.37 7.51
CA THR A 54 3.38 10.15 8.07
C THR A 54 4.70 9.36 7.99
N PRO A 55 5.87 10.00 8.05
CA PRO A 55 7.16 9.31 8.08
C PRO A 55 7.27 8.29 9.22
N SER A 56 6.73 8.59 10.40
CA SER A 56 6.66 7.62 11.51
C SER A 56 5.87 6.35 11.16
N VAL A 57 4.75 6.49 10.44
CA VAL A 57 3.98 5.31 9.97
C VAL A 57 4.76 4.55 8.92
N ILE A 58 5.43 5.23 7.98
CA ILE A 58 6.27 4.61 6.96
C ILE A 58 7.39 3.78 7.60
N GLY A 59 8.09 4.36 8.59
CA GLY A 59 9.13 3.63 9.34
C GLY A 59 8.61 2.43 10.11
N SER A 60 7.33 2.43 10.52
CA SER A 60 6.73 1.27 11.20
C SER A 60 6.34 0.12 10.26
N ILE A 61 6.33 0.36 8.94
CA ILE A 61 5.92 -0.63 7.93
C ILE A 61 7.04 -1.01 6.96
N GLU A 62 8.14 -0.24 6.86
CA GLU A 62 9.22 -0.46 5.88
C GLU A 62 9.94 -1.81 6.05
N ASP A 63 10.06 -2.31 7.29
CA ASP A 63 10.66 -3.63 7.56
C ASP A 63 9.70 -4.81 7.32
N ARG A 64 8.39 -4.51 7.19
CA ARG A 64 7.33 -5.53 7.11
C ARG A 64 6.76 -5.67 5.70
N TYR A 65 6.85 -4.62 4.90
CA TYR A 65 6.20 -4.52 3.60
C TYR A 65 7.12 -3.91 2.54
N GLU A 66 6.92 -4.34 1.30
CA GLU A 66 7.70 -3.85 0.16
C GLU A 66 7.20 -2.46 -0.25
N ILE A 67 7.98 -1.42 0.08
CA ILE A 67 7.77 -0.05 -0.39
C ILE A 67 8.43 0.11 -1.75
N VAL A 68 7.66 0.52 -2.75
CA VAL A 68 8.11 0.74 -4.13
C VAL A 68 8.54 2.19 -4.36
N ASP A 69 7.85 3.15 -3.74
CA ASP A 69 8.09 4.58 -3.95
C ASP A 69 7.57 5.42 -2.77
N ILE A 70 8.22 6.56 -2.49
CA ILE A 70 7.79 7.56 -1.49
C ILE A 70 7.96 8.97 -2.09
N ARG A 71 6.89 9.79 -2.05
CA ARG A 71 6.86 11.17 -2.57
C ARG A 71 6.45 12.16 -1.48
#